data_AF-K2IH42-F1
#
_entry.id   AF-K2IH42-F1
#
_cell.length_a   1.000
_cell.length_b   1.000
_cell.length_c   1.000
_cell.angle_alpha   90.00
_cell.angle_beta   90.00
_cell.angle_gamma   90.00
#
_symmetry.space_group_name_H-M   'P 1'
#
loop_
_entity.id
_entity.type
_entity.pdbx_description
1 polymer ?
#
loop_
_entity_poly.entity_id
_entity_poly.type
_entity_poly.pdbx_seq_one_letter_code
_entity_poly.pdbx_strand_id
1 'polypeptide(L)'
;MSGNNATDLKPEILKLFAFTQKIRRELAAIRKPGEDTDHFNSMSQELDAIVAATEDATNTILESVEAIDAIAQEIRDMAPDNKPMTKKLDAIGDRIGAVFEACTFQDITGQRVSKVVTSLKFIDEKLNTMVSLWGKDELARLSKEIGEDAREGDAALLNGPQLKGKGVSQDDIDRLFD
;
A
#
# COMPACT_ATOMS: atom_id res chain seq x y z
N MET A 1 18.48 -0.26 -59.17
CA MET A 1 18.14 -0.94 -57.90
C MET A 1 17.72 0.11 -56.87
N SER A 2 16.48 0.58 -56.94
CA SER A 2 15.88 1.48 -55.94
C SER A 2 14.37 1.36 -56.09
N GLY A 3 13.76 0.57 -55.22
CA GLY A 3 12.34 0.29 -55.27
C GLY A 3 11.96 -0.85 -54.35
N ASN A 4 12.02 -0.64 -53.03
CA ASN A 4 11.13 -1.36 -52.11
C ASN A 4 10.98 -0.81 -50.68
N ASN A 5 11.60 0.29 -50.29
CA ASN A 5 11.52 0.75 -48.88
C ASN A 5 10.11 1.24 -48.45
N ALA A 6 9.27 1.68 -49.39
CA ALA A 6 7.92 2.17 -49.06
C ALA A 6 6.91 1.03 -48.80
N THR A 7 7.11 -0.14 -49.40
CA THR A 7 6.22 -1.30 -49.25
C THR A 7 6.43 -2.01 -47.92
N ASP A 8 7.66 -1.97 -47.39
CA ASP A 8 8.04 -2.54 -46.09
C ASP A 8 7.62 -1.67 -44.89
N LEU A 9 7.44 -0.36 -45.11
CA LEU A 9 7.05 0.56 -44.04
C LEU A 9 5.56 0.50 -43.70
N LYS A 10 4.71 0.20 -44.69
CA LYS A 10 3.26 0.10 -44.51
C LYS A 10 2.84 -0.94 -43.46
N PRO A 11 3.32 -2.20 -43.48
CA PRO A 11 2.97 -3.17 -42.44
C PRO A 11 3.48 -2.75 -41.05
N GLU A 12 4.65 -2.12 -40.96
CA GLU A 12 5.18 -1.62 -39.69
C GLU A 12 4.35 -0.46 -39.10
N ILE A 13 3.88 0.46 -39.95
CA ILE A 13 2.95 1.53 -39.54
C ILE A 13 1.61 0.95 -39.07
N LEU A 14 1.09 -0.07 -39.74
CA LEU A 14 -0.15 -0.74 -39.33
C LEU A 14 0.00 -1.47 -37.99
N LYS A 15 1.15 -2.12 -37.74
CA LYS A 15 1.46 -2.72 -36.43
C LYS A 15 1.53 -1.66 -35.35
N LEU A 16 2.21 -0.53 -35.61
CA LEU A 16 2.31 0.57 -34.66
C LEU A 16 0.94 1.18 -34.34
N PHE A 17 0.08 1.34 -35.34
CA PHE A 17 -1.28 1.80 -35.15
C PHE A 17 -2.10 0.83 -34.29
N ALA A 18 -2.06 -0.47 -34.60
CA ALA A 18 -2.74 -1.50 -33.82
C ALA A 18 -2.25 -1.52 -32.36
N PHE A 19 -0.94 -1.40 -32.16
CA PHE A 19 -0.34 -1.32 -30.83
C PHE A 19 -0.77 -0.07 -30.07
N THR A 20 -0.85 1.08 -30.74
CA THR A 20 -1.36 2.33 -30.14
C THR A 20 -2.82 2.19 -29.70
N GLN A 21 -3.67 1.55 -30.52
CA GLN A 21 -5.06 1.29 -30.16
C GLN A 21 -5.19 0.35 -28.97
N LYS A 22 -4.32 -0.68 -28.89
CA LYS A 22 -4.25 -1.57 -27.73
C LYS A 22 -3.90 -0.79 -26.46
N ILE A 23 -2.86 0.05 -26.49
CA ILE A 23 -2.47 0.89 -25.34
C ILE A 23 -3.62 1.80 -24.90
N ARG A 24 -4.34 2.41 -25.85
CA ARG A 24 -5.50 3.27 -25.52
C ARG A 24 -6.59 2.52 -24.76
N ARG A 25 -6.89 1.28 -25.17
CA ARG A 25 -7.86 0.42 -24.48
C ARG A 25 -7.37 0.03 -23.09
N GLU A 26 -6.10 -0.36 -22.95
CA GLU A 26 -5.52 -0.68 -21.63
C GLU A 26 -5.52 0.53 -20.70
N LEU A 27 -5.20 1.73 -21.21
CA LEU A 27 -5.28 2.97 -20.44
C LEU A 27 -6.72 3.26 -19.99
N ALA A 28 -7.70 3.11 -20.88
CA ALA A 28 -9.11 3.32 -20.56
C ALA A 28 -9.63 2.33 -19.51
N ALA A 29 -9.13 1.10 -19.51
CA ALA A 29 -9.44 0.10 -18.49
C ALA A 29 -8.87 0.46 -17.11
N ILE A 30 -7.63 0.98 -17.07
CA ILE A 30 -6.94 1.34 -15.83
C ILE A 30 -7.53 2.61 -15.19
N ARG A 31 -7.80 3.64 -16.01
CA ARG A 31 -8.14 4.99 -15.54
C ARG A 31 -9.63 5.21 -15.33
N LYS A 32 -10.49 4.31 -15.85
CA LYS A 32 -11.97 4.41 -15.88
C LYS A 32 -12.49 5.86 -15.92
N PRO A 33 -12.23 6.61 -17.02
CA PRO A 33 -12.54 8.03 -17.06
C PRO A 33 -14.06 8.25 -16.94
N GLY A 34 -14.51 8.77 -15.79
CA GLY A 34 -15.94 8.97 -15.48
C GLY A 34 -16.32 8.55 -14.05
N GLU A 35 -15.53 7.72 -13.39
CA GLU A 35 -15.60 7.55 -11.93
C GLU A 35 -14.75 8.64 -11.26
N ASP A 36 -15.30 9.35 -10.26
CA ASP A 36 -14.59 10.36 -9.47
C ASP A 36 -13.47 9.75 -8.59
N THR A 37 -13.37 8.43 -8.52
CA THR A 37 -12.37 7.70 -7.75
C THR A 37 -11.07 7.56 -8.54
N ASP A 38 -10.11 8.40 -8.20
CA ASP A 38 -8.72 8.24 -8.60
C ASP A 38 -8.12 7.01 -7.88
N HIS A 39 -8.22 5.85 -8.53
CA HIS A 39 -7.76 4.56 -7.99
C HIS A 39 -6.31 4.60 -7.51
N PHE A 40 -5.42 5.32 -8.18
CA PHE A 40 -4.02 5.43 -7.77
C PHE A 40 -3.85 6.27 -6.50
N ASN A 41 -4.62 7.35 -6.37
CA ASN A 41 -4.66 8.11 -5.13
C ASN A 41 -5.23 7.27 -3.97
N SER A 42 -6.28 6.47 -4.20
CA SER A 42 -6.80 5.54 -3.17
C SER A 42 -5.75 4.52 -2.75
N MET A 43 -5.09 3.86 -3.70
CA MET A 43 -4.02 2.89 -3.42
C MET A 43 -2.84 3.53 -2.68
N SER A 44 -2.45 4.77 -3.04
CA SER A 44 -1.42 5.52 -2.31
C SER A 44 -1.85 5.79 -0.87
N GLN A 45 -3.09 6.21 -0.64
CA GLN A 45 -3.62 6.48 0.69
C GLN A 45 -3.68 5.22 1.56
N GLU A 46 -4.05 4.08 0.98
CA GLU A 46 -4.04 2.79 1.67
C GLU A 46 -2.62 2.36 2.07
N LEU A 47 -1.64 2.54 1.18
CA LEU A 47 -0.23 2.25 1.50
C LEU A 47 0.33 3.19 2.57
N ASP A 48 0.01 4.48 2.52
CA ASP A 48 0.39 5.44 3.56
C ASP A 48 -0.27 5.08 4.91
N ALA A 49 -1.52 4.64 4.90
CA ALA A 49 -2.22 4.17 6.10
C ALA A 49 -1.60 2.89 6.69
N ILE A 50 -1.14 1.96 5.83
CA ILE A 50 -0.39 0.77 6.28
C ILE A 50 0.90 1.19 6.99
N VAL A 51 1.68 2.12 6.41
CA VAL A 51 2.91 2.61 7.05
C VAL A 51 2.61 3.18 8.42
N ALA A 52 1.64 4.10 8.51
CA ALA A 52 1.25 4.72 9.77
C ALA A 52 0.77 3.69 10.82
N ALA A 53 -0.08 2.75 10.42
CA ALA A 53 -0.57 1.71 11.34
C ALA A 53 0.57 0.80 11.84
N THR A 54 1.56 0.50 10.99
CA THR A 54 2.73 -0.29 11.39
C THR A 54 3.70 0.48 12.27
N GLU A 55 3.82 1.79 12.10
CA GLU A 55 4.58 2.69 13.00
C GLU A 55 3.93 2.74 14.38
N ASP A 56 2.62 3.00 14.44
CA ASP A 56 1.87 3.08 15.70
C ASP A 56 1.91 1.76 16.49
N ALA A 57 1.73 0.62 15.80
CA ALA A 57 1.86 -0.70 16.41
C ALA A 57 3.28 -0.94 16.95
N THR A 58 4.31 -0.51 16.22
CA THR A 58 5.71 -0.65 16.64
C THR A 58 6.00 0.19 17.87
N ASN A 59 5.56 1.46 17.90
CA ASN A 59 5.70 2.32 19.06
C ASN A 59 5.02 1.71 20.29
N THR A 60 3.81 1.18 20.14
CA THR A 60 3.08 0.51 21.23
C THR A 60 3.85 -0.70 21.77
N ILE A 61 4.47 -1.50 20.88
CA ILE A 61 5.31 -2.64 21.27
C ILE A 61 6.53 -2.16 22.06
N LEU A 62 7.23 -1.13 21.57
CA LEU A 62 8.43 -0.59 22.22
C LEU A 62 8.10 0.00 23.60
N GLU A 63 7.04 0.80 23.73
CA GLU A 63 6.56 1.33 25.01
C GLU A 63 6.22 0.21 26.01
N SER A 64 5.56 -0.84 25.54
CA SER A 64 5.24 -2.01 26.38
C SER A 64 6.50 -2.72 26.87
N VAL A 65 7.51 -2.84 26.01
CA VAL A 65 8.78 -3.48 26.32
C VAL A 65 9.61 -2.63 27.30
N GLU A 66 9.61 -1.30 27.14
CA GLU A 66 10.23 -0.37 28.10
C GLU A 66 9.58 -0.47 29.49
N ALA A 67 8.25 -0.56 29.55
CA ALA A 67 7.55 -0.77 30.81
C ALA A 67 7.92 -2.11 31.47
N ILE A 68 8.10 -3.18 30.67
CA ILE A 68 8.58 -4.47 31.17
C ILE A 68 10.00 -4.36 31.72
N ASP A 69 10.89 -3.62 31.05
CA ASP A 69 12.26 -3.40 31.54
C ASP A 69 12.25 -2.67 32.89
N ALA A 70 11.46 -1.60 33.01
CA ALA A 70 11.33 -0.85 34.25
C ALA A 70 10.88 -1.74 35.43
N ILE A 71 9.85 -2.57 35.21
CA ILE A 71 9.39 -3.54 36.21
C ILE A 71 10.48 -4.55 36.56
N ALA A 72 11.24 -5.03 35.56
CA ALA A 72 12.34 -5.96 35.78
C ALA A 72 13.47 -5.32 36.63
N GLN A 73 13.77 -4.04 36.44
CA GLN A 73 14.72 -3.30 37.27
C GLN A 73 14.19 -3.09 38.70
N GLU A 74 12.92 -2.73 38.88
CA GLU A 74 12.32 -2.63 40.22
C GLU A 74 12.42 -3.95 40.99
N ILE A 75 12.15 -5.09 40.33
CA ILE A 75 12.30 -6.41 40.94
C ILE A 75 13.77 -6.70 41.30
N ARG A 76 14.73 -6.26 40.48
CA ARG A 76 16.16 -6.40 40.76
C ARG A 76 16.52 -5.65 42.05
N ASP A 77 16.05 -4.42 42.20
CA ASP A 77 16.35 -3.55 43.34
C ASP A 77 15.75 -4.06 44.65
N MET A 78 14.61 -4.77 44.59
CA MET A 78 13.99 -5.38 45.76
C MET A 78 14.76 -6.59 46.32
N ALA A 79 15.56 -7.28 45.49
CA ALA A 79 16.27 -8.49 45.90
C ALA A 79 17.63 -8.66 45.20
N PRO A 80 18.58 -7.73 45.41
CA PRO A 80 19.84 -7.67 44.65
C PRO A 80 20.74 -8.90 44.87
N ASP A 81 20.66 -9.54 46.04
CA ASP A 81 21.50 -10.70 46.37
C ASP A 81 20.91 -12.05 45.92
N ASN A 82 19.69 -12.06 45.35
CA ASN A 82 19.04 -13.29 44.91
C ASN A 82 19.55 -13.73 43.53
N LYS A 83 20.72 -14.39 43.50
CA LYS A 83 21.38 -14.84 42.26
C LYS A 83 20.48 -15.60 41.27
N PRO A 84 19.62 -16.56 41.69
CA PRO A 84 18.67 -17.19 40.78
C PRO A 84 17.69 -16.22 40.13
N MET A 85 17.21 -15.21 40.86
CA MET A 85 16.33 -14.16 40.35
C MET A 85 17.08 -13.25 39.36
N THR A 86 18.26 -12.76 39.74
CA THR A 86 19.06 -11.86 38.91
C THR A 86 19.35 -12.46 37.54
N LYS A 87 19.70 -13.77 37.47
CA LYS A 87 19.90 -14.47 36.20
C LYS A 87 18.66 -14.51 35.30
N LYS A 88 17.45 -14.59 35.89
CA LYS A 88 16.20 -14.55 35.11
C LYS A 88 15.93 -13.14 34.60
N LEU A 89 16.21 -12.12 35.39
CA LEU A 89 16.09 -10.72 34.98
C LEU A 89 17.09 -10.35 33.88
N ASP A 90 18.33 -10.86 33.94
CA ASP A 90 19.30 -10.72 32.85
C ASP A 90 18.76 -11.34 31.55
N ALA A 91 18.20 -12.56 31.63
CA ALA A 91 17.59 -13.22 30.48
C ALA A 91 16.36 -12.47 29.92
N ILE A 92 15.62 -11.74 30.76
CA ILE A 92 14.55 -10.85 30.31
C ILE A 92 15.16 -9.66 29.55
N GLY A 93 16.20 -9.02 30.11
CA GLY A 93 16.92 -7.92 29.45
C GLY A 93 17.46 -8.30 28.06
N ASP A 94 18.02 -9.50 27.91
CA ASP A 94 18.47 -10.02 26.61
C ASP A 94 17.31 -10.14 25.60
N ARG A 95 16.12 -10.56 26.05
CA ARG A 95 14.93 -10.65 25.20
C ARG A 95 14.40 -9.28 24.81
N ILE A 96 14.42 -8.33 25.75
CA ILE A 96 14.06 -6.93 25.50
C ILE A 96 14.97 -6.35 24.43
N GLY A 97 16.29 -6.52 24.54
CA GLY A 97 17.25 -6.08 23.53
C GLY A 97 16.98 -6.67 22.14
N ALA A 98 16.65 -7.97 22.07
CA ALA A 98 16.30 -8.63 20.82
C ALA A 98 15.02 -8.06 20.17
N VAL A 99 14.04 -7.59 20.96
CA VAL A 99 12.83 -6.93 20.43
C VAL A 99 13.17 -5.56 19.85
N PHE A 100 13.97 -4.75 20.54
CA PHE A 100 14.43 -3.46 20.01
C PHE A 100 15.16 -3.61 18.67
N GLU A 101 16.06 -4.59 18.57
CA GLU A 101 16.79 -4.86 17.33
C GLU A 101 15.82 -5.31 16.21
N ALA A 102 14.87 -6.19 16.51
CA ALA A 102 13.87 -6.64 15.55
C ALA A 102 12.97 -5.49 15.04
N CYS A 103 12.54 -4.59 15.92
CA CYS A 103 11.74 -3.42 15.57
C CYS A 103 12.50 -2.42 14.67
N THR A 104 13.84 -2.44 14.67
CA THR A 104 14.65 -1.59 13.79
C THR A 104 14.43 -1.91 12.29
N PHE A 105 13.94 -3.11 11.96
CA PHE A 105 13.59 -3.49 10.58
C PHE A 105 12.35 -2.73 10.03
N GLN A 106 11.53 -2.16 10.92
CA GLN A 106 10.34 -1.42 10.53
C GLN A 106 10.69 -0.14 9.76
N ASP A 107 11.77 0.57 10.11
CA ASP A 107 12.25 1.76 9.37
C ASP A 107 12.56 1.43 7.90
N ILE A 108 13.24 0.31 7.64
CA ILE A 108 13.53 -0.16 6.28
C ILE A 108 12.23 -0.48 5.52
N THR A 109 11.23 -1.04 6.21
CA THR A 109 9.94 -1.36 5.60
C THR A 109 9.17 -0.10 5.25
N GLY A 110 9.09 0.89 6.14
CA GLY A 110 8.47 2.19 5.90
C GLY A 110 9.09 2.88 4.68
N GLN A 111 10.42 2.99 4.65
CA GLN A 111 11.15 3.59 3.50
C GLN A 111 10.89 2.87 2.18
N ARG A 112 10.78 1.53 2.19
CA ARG A 112 10.47 0.75 0.98
C ARG A 112 9.05 1.03 0.49
N VAL A 113 8.07 1.08 1.39
CA VAL A 113 6.68 1.41 1.02
C VAL A 113 6.59 2.83 0.49
N SER A 114 7.23 3.82 1.11
CA SER A 114 7.26 5.19 0.60
C SER A 114 7.85 5.29 -0.82
N LYS A 115 8.87 4.47 -1.14
CA LYS A 115 9.41 4.38 -2.53
C LYS A 115 8.39 3.80 -3.51
N VAL A 116 7.63 2.79 -3.10
CA VAL A 116 6.54 2.23 -3.92
C VAL A 116 5.47 3.30 -4.17
N VAL A 117 5.03 4.00 -3.12
CA VAL A 117 4.06 5.10 -3.21
C VAL A 117 4.56 6.19 -4.18
N THR A 118 5.82 6.60 -4.07
CA THR A 118 6.43 7.59 -4.98
C THR A 118 6.42 7.12 -6.43
N SER A 119 6.70 5.83 -6.65
CA SER A 119 6.68 5.24 -8.00
C SER A 119 5.28 5.17 -8.57
N LEU A 120 4.28 4.85 -7.75
CA LEU A 120 2.87 4.85 -8.15
C LEU A 120 2.39 6.26 -8.52
N LYS A 121 2.75 7.29 -7.75
CA LYS A 121 2.46 8.70 -8.07
C LYS A 121 3.09 9.12 -9.40
N PHE A 122 4.33 8.72 -9.64
CA PHE A 122 4.99 8.99 -10.92
C PHE A 122 4.27 8.32 -12.10
N ILE A 123 3.82 7.07 -11.93
CA ILE A 123 3.02 6.38 -12.95
C ILE A 123 1.72 7.13 -13.20
N ASP A 124 0.99 7.50 -12.15
CA ASP A 124 -0.28 8.24 -12.27
C ASP A 124 -0.11 9.55 -13.06
N GLU A 125 0.91 10.36 -12.74
CA GLU A 125 1.20 11.60 -13.48
C GLU A 125 1.40 11.36 -14.99
N LYS A 126 2.08 10.26 -15.36
CA LYS A 126 2.30 9.91 -16.77
C LYS A 126 1.03 9.44 -17.43
N LEU A 127 0.22 8.62 -16.75
CA LEU A 127 -1.09 8.21 -17.26
C LEU A 127 -1.98 9.44 -17.47
N ASN A 128 -1.97 10.40 -16.54
CA ASN A 128 -2.75 11.65 -16.62
C ASN A 128 -2.34 12.50 -17.81
N THR A 129 -1.04 12.55 -18.10
CA THR A 129 -0.50 13.19 -19.30
C THR A 129 -0.96 12.46 -20.58
N MET A 130 -0.99 11.12 -20.59
CA MET A 130 -1.49 10.37 -21.75
C MET A 130 -2.99 10.56 -21.97
N VAL A 131 -3.77 10.58 -20.89
CA VAL A 131 -5.22 10.86 -20.92
C VAL A 131 -5.48 12.27 -21.48
N SER A 132 -4.72 13.28 -21.06
CA SER A 132 -4.89 14.65 -21.56
C SER A 132 -4.54 14.79 -23.04
N LEU A 133 -3.52 14.07 -23.52
CA LEU A 133 -3.11 14.06 -24.93
C LEU A 133 -4.12 13.34 -25.85
N TRP A 134 -4.80 12.29 -25.37
CA TRP A 134 -5.73 11.50 -26.19
C TRP A 134 -7.19 11.94 -26.07
N GLY A 135 -7.51 12.78 -25.09
CA GLY A 135 -8.86 13.29 -24.87
C GLY A 135 -9.67 12.41 -23.92
N LYS A 136 -10.21 13.04 -22.87
CA LYS A 136 -10.96 12.35 -21.81
C LYS A 136 -12.22 11.65 -22.34
N ASP A 137 -12.93 12.28 -23.28
CA ASP A 137 -14.21 11.78 -23.79
C ASP A 137 -14.07 10.49 -24.61
N GLU A 138 -13.01 10.38 -25.42
CA GLU A 138 -12.75 9.17 -26.22
C GLU A 138 -12.32 8.00 -25.34
N LEU A 139 -11.51 8.26 -24.31
CA LEU A 139 -11.12 7.22 -23.35
C LEU A 139 -12.29 6.80 -22.44
N ALA A 140 -13.19 7.72 -22.06
CA ALA A 140 -14.41 7.39 -21.33
C ALA A 140 -15.32 6.46 -22.14
N ARG A 141 -15.47 6.72 -23.45
CA ARG A 141 -16.22 5.84 -24.36
C ARG A 141 -15.60 4.44 -24.42
N LEU A 142 -14.29 4.37 -24.61
CA LEU A 142 -13.56 3.09 -24.64
C LEU A 142 -13.66 2.33 -23.31
N SER A 143 -13.61 3.02 -22.18
CA SER A 143 -13.74 2.39 -20.87
C SER A 143 -15.10 1.74 -20.69
N LYS A 144 -16.18 2.43 -21.09
CA LYS A 144 -17.54 1.89 -21.05
C LYS A 144 -17.73 0.66 -21.96
N GLU A 145 -16.99 0.58 -23.07
CA GLU A 145 -16.97 -0.59 -23.96
C GLU A 145 -16.23 -1.79 -23.35
N ILE A 146 -15.31 -1.57 -22.40
CA ILE A 146 -14.48 -2.62 -21.77
C ILE A 146 -15.21 -3.31 -20.59
N GLY A 147 -16.20 -2.65 -19.99
CA GLY A 147 -17.00 -3.19 -18.88
C GLY A 147 -16.38 -2.97 -17.49
N GLU A 148 -17.18 -3.12 -16.44
CA GLU A 148 -16.77 -2.94 -15.03
C GLU A 148 -16.08 -4.18 -14.44
N ASP A 149 -15.39 -3.94 -13.33
CA ASP A 149 -14.61 -4.92 -12.56
C ASP A 149 -15.46 -6.11 -12.10
N ALA A 150 -15.11 -7.32 -12.55
CA ALA A 150 -15.89 -8.55 -12.37
C ALA A 150 -15.59 -9.30 -11.06
N ARG A 151 -15.00 -8.64 -10.05
CA ARG A 151 -14.71 -9.27 -8.76
C ARG A 151 -16.01 -9.51 -7.97
N GLU A 152 -16.31 -10.78 -7.69
CA GLU A 152 -17.51 -11.21 -6.95
C GLU A 152 -17.14 -11.93 -5.63
N GLY A 153 -18.10 -12.00 -4.69
CA GLY A 153 -17.96 -12.76 -3.44
C GLY A 153 -16.93 -12.17 -2.47
N ASP A 154 -16.16 -13.03 -1.79
CA ASP A 154 -15.19 -12.63 -0.74
C ASP A 154 -14.10 -11.69 -1.26
N ALA A 155 -13.75 -11.75 -2.55
CA ALA A 155 -12.79 -10.85 -3.17
C ALA A 155 -13.29 -9.39 -3.21
N ALA A 156 -14.60 -9.17 -3.15
CA ALA A 156 -15.20 -7.84 -3.00
C ALA A 156 -15.23 -7.36 -1.53
N LEU A 157 -15.07 -8.27 -0.56
CA LEU A 157 -15.09 -7.96 0.87
C LEU A 157 -13.69 -7.64 1.44
N LEU A 158 -12.62 -7.95 0.69
CA LEU A 158 -11.24 -7.61 1.03
C LEU A 158 -10.99 -6.10 0.84
N ASN A 159 -11.46 -5.32 1.81
CA ASN A 159 -11.08 -3.92 1.94
C ASN A 159 -9.81 -3.84 2.79
N GLY A 160 -8.87 -2.99 2.39
CA GLY A 160 -7.64 -2.73 3.16
C GLY A 160 -7.93 -2.16 4.55
N PRO A 161 -6.88 -1.86 5.34
CA PRO A 161 -7.04 -1.25 6.66
C PRO A 161 -7.95 -0.02 6.60
N GLN A 162 -8.89 0.06 7.54
CA GLN A 162 -9.86 1.16 7.61
C GLN A 162 -9.13 2.51 7.73
N LEU A 163 -9.37 3.41 6.77
CA LEU A 163 -8.85 4.77 6.83
C LEU A 163 -9.41 5.51 8.06
N LYS A 164 -8.60 6.40 8.63
CA LYS A 164 -8.97 7.16 9.84
C LYS A 164 -10.29 7.91 9.63
N GLY A 165 -11.29 7.63 10.48
CA GLY A 165 -12.64 8.20 10.39
C GLY A 165 -13.62 7.48 9.46
N LYS A 166 -13.22 6.37 8.82
CA LYS A 166 -14.11 5.49 8.03
C LYS A 166 -14.44 4.17 8.71
N GLY A 167 -13.84 3.90 9.88
CA GLY A 167 -14.16 2.73 10.70
C GLY A 167 -15.61 2.73 11.17
N VAL A 168 -16.17 1.52 11.29
CA VAL A 168 -17.44 1.30 11.98
C VAL A 168 -17.26 1.76 13.42
N SER A 169 -18.09 2.69 13.88
CA SER A 169 -18.00 3.17 15.26
C SER A 169 -18.55 2.13 16.23
N GLN A 170 -18.14 2.16 17.49
CA GLN A 170 -18.68 1.25 18.51
C GLN A 170 -20.21 1.40 18.63
N ASP A 171 -20.73 2.61 18.47
CA ASP A 171 -22.18 2.90 18.42
C ASP A 171 -22.88 2.20 17.24
N ASP A 172 -22.19 2.00 16.13
CA ASP A 172 -22.72 1.26 14.97
C ASP A 172 -22.67 -0.26 15.19
N ILE A 173 -21.70 -0.74 15.96
CA ILE A 173 -21.61 -2.16 16.37
C ILE A 173 -22.74 -2.48 17.35
N ASP A 174 -22.97 -1.62 18.34
CA ASP A 174 -23.97 -1.84 19.38
C ASP A 174 -25.39 -1.89 18.79
N ARG A 175 -25.68 -1.08 17.76
CA ARG A 175 -26.95 -1.12 16.99
C ARG A 175 -27.20 -2.41 16.22
N LEU A 176 -26.17 -3.25 16.01
CA LEU A 176 -26.30 -4.52 15.28
C LEU A 176 -26.74 -5.67 16.19
N PHE A 177 -26.60 -5.50 17.51
CA PHE A 177 -26.88 -6.53 18.52
C PHE A 177 -28.07 -6.19 19.43
N ASP A 178 -28.74 -5.05 19.21
CA ASP A 178 -30.03 -4.64 19.79
C ASP A 178 -31.20 -4.90 18.83
#